data_AF-A0A3G9D3N2-F1
#
_entry.id   AF-A0A3G9D3N2-F1
#
_cell.length_a   1.000
_cell.length_b   1.000
_cell.length_c   1.000
_cell.angle_alpha   90.00
_cell.angle_beta   90.00
_cell.angle_gamma   90.00
#
_symmetry.space_group_name_H-M   'P 1'
#
loop_
_entity.id
_entity.type
_entity.pdbx_description
1 polymer ?
#
loop_
_entity_poly.entity_id
_entity_poly.type
_entity_poly.pdbx_seq_one_letter_code
_entity_poly.pdbx_strand_id
1 'polypeptide(L)' 'MGESIINECRENLKKLIGKKILDVEFKFYDDECWRIHLDTGEGTFVMTFCKSWTCPIVEHRKEK' A
#
# COMPACT_ATOMS: atom_id res chain seq x y z
N MET A 1 -1.94 -10.65 -21.35
CA MET A 1 -1.93 -10.96 -19.90
C MET A 1 -1.26 -9.89 -19.03
N GLY A 2 -0.24 -9.16 -19.50
CA GLY A 2 0.43 -8.12 -18.70
C GLY A 2 -0.38 -6.85 -18.38
N GLU A 3 -1.31 -6.43 -19.25
CA GLU A 3 -2.14 -5.23 -19.01
C GLU A 3 -3.12 -5.38 -17.84
N SER A 4 -3.63 -6.60 -17.60
CA SER A 4 -4.54 -6.86 -16.48
C SER A 4 -3.87 -6.59 -15.14
N ILE A 5 -2.63 -7.08 -14.98
CA ILE A 5 -1.87 -6.90 -13.75
C ILE A 5 -1.62 -5.41 -13.54
N ILE A 6 -1.10 -4.68 -14.53
CA ILE A 6 -0.84 -3.23 -14.42
C ILE A 6 -2.09 -2.45 -13.98
N ASN A 7 -3.26 -2.83 -14.49
CA ASN A 7 -4.52 -2.21 -14.11
C ASN A 7 -4.88 -2.48 -12.65
N GLU A 8 -4.76 -3.71 -12.15
CA GLU A 8 -5.02 -4.03 -10.74
C GLU A 8 -4.11 -3.26 -9.77
N CYS A 9 -2.84 -3.09 -10.15
CA CYS A 9 -1.87 -2.34 -9.35
C CYS A 9 -2.22 -0.86 -9.31
N ARG A 10 -2.57 -0.31 -10.47
CA ARG A 10 -3.02 1.07 -10.59
C ARG A 10 -4.28 1.31 -9.76
N GLU A 11 -5.26 0.42 -9.81
CA GLU A 11 -6.49 0.52 -9.01
C GLU A 11 -6.20 0.49 -7.50
N ASN A 12 -5.26 -0.34 -7.05
CA ASN A 12 -4.86 -0.36 -5.64
C ASN A 12 -4.19 0.95 -5.20
N LEU A 13 -3.32 1.52 -6.04
CA LEU A 13 -2.63 2.79 -5.73
C LEU A 13 -3.57 4.01 -5.83
N LYS A 14 -4.60 3.96 -6.68
CA LYS A 14 -5.60 5.04 -6.78
C LYS A 14 -6.32 5.32 -5.46
N LYS A 15 -6.38 4.35 -4.54
CA LYS A 15 -6.95 4.53 -3.19
C LYS A 15 -6.23 5.61 -2.38
N LEU A 16 -4.98 5.94 -2.73
CA LEU A 16 -4.18 6.97 -2.08
C LEU A 16 -4.41 8.37 -2.68
N ILE A 17 -5.08 8.48 -3.84
CA ILE A 17 -5.30 9.77 -4.49
C ILE A 17 -6.17 10.67 -3.61
N GLY A 18 -5.71 11.92 -3.44
CA GLY A 18 -6.39 12.92 -2.62
C GLY A 18 -6.20 12.72 -1.11
N LYS A 19 -5.46 11.69 -0.68
CA LYS A 19 -5.13 11.48 0.73
C LYS A 19 -3.89 12.30 1.08
N LYS A 20 -4.02 13.12 2.13
CA LYS A 20 -2.88 13.83 2.71
C LYS A 20 -2.12 12.85 3.62
N ILE A 21 -0.91 12.49 3.23
CA ILE A 21 0.01 11.71 4.05
C ILE A 21 0.53 12.62 5.17
N LEU A 22 0.35 12.17 6.41
CA LEU A 22 0.81 12.85 7.62
C LEU A 22 2.12 12.27 8.12
N ASP A 23 2.26 10.94 8.08
CA ASP A 23 3.48 10.23 8.47
C ASP A 23 3.71 9.00 7.58
N VAL A 24 4.98 8.59 7.47
CA VAL A 24 5.41 7.42 6.68
C VAL A 24 6.39 6.59 7.48
N GLU A 25 6.03 5.33 7.72
CA GLU A 25 6.87 4.38 8.44
C GLU A 25 7.12 3.12 7.60
N PHE A 26 8.38 2.69 7.54
CA PHE A 26 8.80 1.47 6.86
C PHE A 26 9.08 0.38 7.89
N LYS A 27 8.38 -0.75 7.74
CA LYS A 27 8.56 -1.92 8.59
C LYS A 27 8.94 -3.13 7.75
N PHE A 28 10.02 -3.79 8.15
CA PHE A 28 10.29 -5.15 7.69
C PHE A 28 9.17 -6.05 8.22
N TYR A 29 8.51 -6.79 7.33
CA TYR A 29 7.50 -7.76 7.71
C TYR A 29 8.09 -9.17 7.73
N ASP A 30 8.88 -9.50 6.71
CA ASP A 30 9.63 -10.75 6.57
C ASP A 30 10.82 -10.54 5.61
N ASP A 31 11.68 -11.55 5.42
CA ASP A 31 12.92 -11.47 4.63
C ASP A 31 12.74 -10.98 3.19
N GLU A 32 11.53 -11.12 2.63
CA GLU A 32 11.21 -10.71 1.26
C GLU A 32 10.15 -9.62 1.15
N CYS A 33 9.61 -9.13 2.28
CA CYS A 33 8.44 -8.25 2.29
C CYS A 33 8.61 -7.03 3.19
N TRP A 34 8.24 -5.87 2.66
CA TRP A 34 8.18 -4.59 3.36
C TRP A 34 6.73 -4.14 3.51
N ARG A 35 6.43 -3.51 4.65
CA ARG A 35 5.20 -2.77 4.86
C ARG A 35 5.51 -1.30 4.98
N ILE A 36 4.77 -0.50 4.22
CA ILE A 36 4.78 0.95 4.28
C ILE A 36 3.47 1.36 4.96
N HIS A 37 3.59 1.94 6.14
CA HIS A 37 2.47 2.51 6.86
C HIS A 37 2.39 3.99 6.51
N LEU A 38 1.26 4.41 5.96
CA LEU A 38 0.97 5.78 5.57
C LEU A 38 -0.16 6.28 6.45
N ASP A 39 0.18 7.05 7.46
CA ASP A 39 -0.84 7.67 8.32
C ASP A 39 -1.46 8.86 7.60
N THR A 40 -2.78 8.92 7.63
CA THR A 40 -3.58 9.98 7.02
C THR A 40 -4.59 10.48 8.03
N GLY A 41 -5.21 11.64 7.76
CA GLY A 41 -6.29 12.14 8.62
C GLY A 41 -7.54 11.25 8.67
N GLU A 42 -7.62 10.21 7.84
CA GLU A 42 -8.73 9.25 7.77
C GLU A 42 -8.32 7.84 8.24
N GLY A 43 -7.18 7.72 8.91
CA GLY A 43 -6.58 6.47 9.40
C GLY A 43 -5.33 6.06 8.61
N THR A 44 -4.88 4.82 8.82
CA THR A 44 -3.61 4.31 8.29
C THR A 44 -3.83 3.48 7.03
N PHE A 45 -3.13 3.79 5.95
CA PHE A 45 -2.99 2.90 4.80
C PHE A 45 -1.74 2.05 4.97
N VAL A 46 -1.89 0.73 4.86
CA VAL A 46 -0.75 -0.20 4.90
C VAL A 46 -0.55 -0.74 3.50
N MET A 47 0.60 -0.43 2.91
CA MET A 47 1.03 -1.01 1.66
C MET A 47 1.99 -2.15 1.93
N THR A 48 1.67 -3.36 1.48
CA THR A 48 2.58 -4.50 1.55
C THR A 48 3.22 -4.71 0.18
N PHE A 49 4.55 -4.74 0.13
CA PHE A 49 5.33 -5.03 -1.06
C PHE A 49 6.26 -6.21 -0.79
N CYS A 50 6.16 -7.26 -1.58
CA CYS A 50 7.06 -8.41 -1.52
C CYS A 50 7.86 -8.54 -2.80
N LYS A 51 9.12 -8.98 -2.71
CA LYS A 51 10.02 -9.15 -3.85
C LYS A 51 9.44 -10.05 -4.96
N SER A 52 8.68 -11.06 -4.54
CA SER A 52 8.04 -12.05 -5.43
C SER A 52 6.69 -11.59 -5.98
N TRP A 53 6.17 -10.44 -5.53
CA TRP A 53 4.89 -9.92 -5.99
C TRP A 53 5.07 -8.93 -7.12
N THR A 54 4.25 -9.06 -8.15
CA THR A 54 4.25 -8.09 -9.25
C THR A 54 3.80 -6.72 -8.76
N CYS A 55 2.91 -6.66 -7.76
CA CYS A 55 2.33 -5.41 -7.27
C CYS A 55 2.05 -5.36 -5.78
N PRO A 56 2.11 -4.15 -5.19
CA PRO A 56 1.79 -3.95 -3.79
C PRO A 56 0.29 -4.08 -3.53
N ILE A 57 -0.05 -4.62 -2.37
CA ILE A 57 -1.42 -4.63 -1.85
C ILE A 57 -1.58 -3.44 -0.91
N VAL A 58 -2.68 -2.69 -1.08
CA VAL A 58 -3.00 -1.52 -0.25
C VAL A 58 -4.24 -1.81 0.59
N GLU A 59 -4.06 -1.80 1.90
CA GLU A 59 -5.11 -2.00 2.90
C GLU A 59 -5.39 -0.68 3.64
N HIS A 60 -6.67 -0.37 3.90
CA HIS A 60 -7.04 0.77 4.74
C HIS A 60 -7.46 0.26 6.12
N ARG A 61 -6.72 0.68 7.14
CA ARG A 61 -7.04 0.43 8.54
C ARG A 61 -7.62 1.72 9.12
N LYS A 62 -8.95 1.74 9.24
CA LYS A 62 -9.64 2.82 9.95
C LYS A 62 -9.26 2.73 11.42
N GLU A 63 -8.89 3.86 12.01
CA GLU A 63 -8.83 3.96 13.47
C GLU A 63 -10.25 3.75 14.02
N LYS A 64 -10.37 2.93 15.06
CA LYS A 64 -11.65 2.59 15.70
C LYS A 64 -12.22 3.77 16.47
#